data_AF-A0AAW9SRS2-F1
#
_entry.id   AF-A0AAW9SRS2-F1
#
_cell.length_a   1.000
_cell.length_b   1.000
_cell.length_c   1.000
_cell.angle_alpha   90.00
_cell.angle_beta   90.00
_cell.angle_gamma   90.00
#
_symmetry.space_group_name_H-M   'P 1'
#
loop_
_entity.id
_entity.type
_entity.pdbx_description
1 polymer ?
#
loop_
_entity_poly.entity_id
_entity_poly.type
_entity_poly.pdbx_seq_one_letter_code
_entity_poly.pdbx_strand_id
1 'polypeptide(L)'
;MILSLALPAVLLIAAAILVPRGLEPLVPESPGGLVALAGLSALLLWAVSGLGFALLYHLRGATFALLTGDNAAPAFRHFAALGLKAALIWAPVLVLAVSTAPGRWKTATW
;
A
#
# COMPACT_ATOMS: atom_id res chain seq x y z
N MET A 1 -17.89 13.45 11.04
CA MET A 1 -16.83 13.94 10.12
C MET A 1 -15.45 13.32 10.39
N ILE A 2 -15.01 13.16 11.65
CA ILE A 2 -13.70 12.53 11.94
C ILE A 2 -13.70 11.03 11.58
N LEU A 3 -14.75 10.28 11.94
CA LEU A 3 -14.85 8.84 11.66
C LEU A 3 -14.74 8.49 10.16
N SER A 4 -15.26 9.34 9.28
CA SER A 4 -15.23 9.14 7.82
C SER A 4 -13.84 9.32 7.21
N LEU A 5 -12.93 10.03 7.89
CA LEU A 5 -11.53 10.21 7.49
C LEU A 5 -10.60 9.25 8.23
N ALA A 6 -10.94 8.91 9.48
CA ALA A 6 -10.17 7.99 10.30
C ALA A 6 -10.17 6.57 9.73
N LEU A 7 -11.32 6.08 9.23
CA LEU A 7 -11.42 4.70 8.75
C LEU A 7 -10.45 4.40 7.59
N PRO A 8 -10.39 5.18 6.49
CA PRO A 8 -9.40 4.96 5.44
C PRO A 8 -7.95 5.03 5.93
N ALA A 9 -7.62 5.96 6.83
CA ALA A 9 -6.28 6.08 7.39
C ALA A 9 -5.88 4.86 8.22
N VAL A 10 -6.78 4.37 9.08
CA VAL A 10 -6.57 3.16 9.89
C VAL A 10 -6.36 1.94 9.00
N LEU A 11 -7.15 1.80 7.93
CA LEU A 11 -6.99 0.70 6.97
C LEU A 11 -5.64 0.77 6.25
N LEU A 12 -5.17 1.95 5.87
CA LEU A 12 -3.85 2.15 5.26
C LEU A 12 -2.71 1.80 6.23
N ILE A 13 -2.83 2.20 7.49
CA ILE A 13 -1.85 1.86 8.54
C ILE A 13 -1.83 0.35 8.76
N ALA A 14 -2.99 -0.30 8.88
CA ALA A 14 -3.08 -1.74 9.03
C ALA A 14 -2.46 -2.47 7.84
N ALA A 15 -2.77 -2.05 6.61
CA ALA A 15 -2.17 -2.61 5.41
C ALA A 15 -0.63 -2.44 5.42
N ALA A 16 -0.12 -1.28 5.80
CA ALA A 16 1.32 -1.00 5.87
C ALA A 16 2.09 -1.91 6.84
N ILE A 17 1.39 -2.48 7.83
CA ILE A 17 1.95 -3.47 8.76
C ILE A 17 1.78 -4.88 8.19
N LEU A 18 0.58 -5.23 7.72
CA LEU A 18 0.25 -6.60 7.32
C LEU A 18 0.95 -7.02 6.01
N VAL A 19 1.10 -6.10 5.06
CA VAL A 19 1.73 -6.37 3.76
C VAL A 19 3.19 -6.85 3.90
N PRO A 20 4.10 -6.10 4.54
CA PRO A 20 5.47 -6.58 4.73
C PRO A 20 5.52 -7.87 5.55
N ARG A 21 4.64 -8.03 6.56
CA ARG A 21 4.58 -9.26 7.37
C ARG A 21 4.18 -10.49 6.57
N GLY A 22 3.29 -10.32 5.59
CA GLY A 22 2.90 -11.40 4.67
C GLY A 22 3.98 -11.72 3.64
N LEU A 23 4.80 -10.74 3.26
CA LEU A 23 5.89 -10.91 2.30
C LEU A 23 7.20 -11.39 2.93
N GLU A 24 7.44 -11.13 4.21
CA GLU A 24 8.65 -11.53 4.95
C GLU A 24 9.11 -12.98 4.66
N PRO A 25 8.24 -14.01 4.67
CA PRO A 25 8.65 -15.39 4.43
C PRO A 25 9.09 -15.69 2.99
N LEU A 26 8.75 -14.82 2.04
CA LEU A 26 9.01 -15.01 0.60
C LEU A 26 10.34 -14.41 0.16
N VAL A 27 10.99 -13.63 1.03
CA VAL A 27 12.16 -12.82 0.70
C VAL A 27 13.36 -13.38 1.47
N PRO A 28 14.56 -13.48 0.85
CA PRO A 28 15.75 -13.97 1.54
C PRO A 28 16.11 -13.10 2.76
N GLU A 29 16.62 -13.74 3.82
CA GLU A 29 17.08 -13.08 5.05
C GLU A 29 18.47 -12.43 4.85
N SER A 30 18.53 -11.40 4.02
CA SER A 30 19.76 -10.66 3.69
C SER A 30 19.51 -9.16 3.54
N PRO A 31 20.55 -8.31 3.53
CA PRO A 31 20.38 -6.87 3.28
C PRO A 31 19.69 -6.58 1.94
N GLY A 32 20.03 -7.34 0.89
CA GLY A 32 19.34 -7.25 -0.40
C GLY A 32 17.87 -7.68 -0.31
N GLY A 33 17.59 -8.68 0.51
CA GLY A 33 16.23 -9.08 0.87
C GLY A 33 15.43 -7.95 1.53
N LEU A 34 16.02 -7.18 2.45
CA LEU A 34 15.31 -6.04 3.06
C LEU A 34 14.90 -4.99 2.02
N VAL A 35 15.76 -4.69 1.06
CA VAL A 35 15.45 -3.76 -0.03
C VAL A 35 14.32 -4.33 -0.89
N ALA A 36 14.37 -5.62 -1.22
CA ALA A 36 13.31 -6.28 -1.98
C ALA A 36 11.98 -6.29 -1.22
N LEU A 37 11.99 -6.59 0.08
CA LEU A 37 10.82 -6.56 0.95
C LEU A 37 10.19 -5.17 0.99
N ALA A 38 11.00 -4.12 1.16
CA ALA A 38 10.55 -2.73 1.15
C ALA A 38 9.92 -2.35 -0.19
N GLY A 39 10.60 -2.66 -1.30
CA GLY A 39 10.14 -2.36 -2.65
C GLY A 39 8.84 -3.07 -3.02
N LEU A 40 8.77 -4.39 -2.80
CA LEU A 40 7.57 -5.19 -3.06
C LEU A 40 6.39 -4.73 -2.20
N SER A 41 6.63 -4.45 -0.93
CA SER A 41 5.60 -3.94 -0.03
C SER A 41 5.09 -2.55 -0.47
N ALA A 42 5.98 -1.66 -0.89
CA ALA A 42 5.61 -0.34 -1.41
C ALA A 42 4.76 -0.44 -2.68
N LEU A 43 5.11 -1.33 -3.61
CA LEU A 43 4.34 -1.58 -4.83
C LEU A 43 2.95 -2.13 -4.52
N LEU A 44 2.85 -3.10 -3.60
CA LEU A 44 1.56 -3.65 -3.17
C LEU A 44 0.71 -2.60 -2.45
N LEU A 45 1.28 -1.81 -1.54
CA LEU A 45 0.56 -0.76 -0.83
C LEU A 45 0.07 0.32 -1.79
N TRP A 46 0.88 0.72 -2.77
CA TRP A 46 0.47 1.63 -3.82
C TRP A 46 -0.73 1.09 -4.61
N ALA A 47 -0.67 -0.17 -5.06
CA ALA A 47 -1.73 -0.82 -5.81
C ALA A 47 -3.02 -0.96 -4.97
N VAL A 48 -2.91 -1.47 -3.74
CA VAL A 48 -4.04 -1.66 -2.82
C VAL A 48 -4.67 -0.31 -2.45
N SER A 49 -3.87 0.73 -2.22
CA SER A 49 -4.38 2.08 -1.95
C SER A 49 -5.16 2.62 -3.15
N GLY A 50 -4.60 2.52 -4.36
CA GLY A 50 -5.27 2.96 -5.59
C GLY A 50 -6.60 2.24 -5.82
N LEU A 51 -6.61 0.91 -5.69
CA LEU A 51 -7.82 0.08 -5.79
C LEU A 51 -8.83 0.40 -4.69
N GLY A 52 -8.37 0.60 -3.44
CA GLY A 52 -9.23 0.97 -2.32
C GLY A 52 -9.95 2.29 -2.57
N PHE A 53 -9.24 3.31 -3.07
CA PHE A 53 -9.89 4.57 -3.44
C PHE A 53 -10.83 4.43 -4.64
N ALA A 54 -10.46 3.64 -5.65
CA ALA A 54 -11.34 3.35 -6.78
C ALA A 54 -12.67 2.74 -6.32
N LEU A 55 -12.62 1.76 -5.40
CA LEU A 55 -13.79 1.14 -4.80
C LEU A 55 -14.61 2.14 -3.96
N LEU A 56 -13.96 2.94 -3.12
CA LEU A 56 -14.66 3.97 -2.32
C LEU A 56 -15.36 5.02 -3.18
N TYR A 57 -14.76 5.42 -4.30
CA TYR A 57 -15.37 6.32 -5.28
C TYR A 57 -16.59 5.69 -5.93
N HIS A 58 -16.47 4.43 -6.35
CA HIS A 58 -17.58 3.67 -6.92
C HIS A 58 -18.76 3.54 -5.94
N LEU A 59 -18.49 3.20 -4.68
CA LEU A 59 -19.51 3.06 -3.63
C LEU A 59 -20.20 4.37 -3.25
N ARG A 60 -19.52 5.52 -3.40
CA ARG A 60 -20.09 6.85 -3.11
C ARG A 60 -20.97 7.39 -4.24
N GLY A 61 -21.15 6.65 -5.33
CA GLY A 61 -21.88 7.12 -6.51
C GLY A 61 -21.17 8.28 -7.23
N ALA A 62 -19.92 8.58 -6.87
CA ALA A 62 -19.09 9.46 -7.68
C ALA A 62 -18.92 8.76 -9.02
N THR A 63 -19.27 9.45 -10.11
CA THR A 63 -19.45 8.82 -11.41
C THR A 63 -18.11 8.28 -11.91
N PHE A 64 -17.81 7.03 -11.56
CA PHE A 64 -16.71 6.26 -12.12
C PHE A 64 -16.81 6.29 -13.65
N ALA A 65 -18.06 6.29 -14.16
CA ALA A 65 -18.40 6.48 -15.57
C ALA A 65 -17.96 7.83 -16.18
N LEU A 66 -17.84 8.93 -15.41
CA LEU A 66 -17.30 10.21 -15.91
C LEU A 66 -15.78 10.16 -16.09
N LEU A 67 -15.10 9.29 -15.33
CA LEU A 67 -13.65 9.11 -15.40
C LEU A 67 -13.25 8.05 -16.44
N THR A 68 -14.14 7.10 -16.75
CA THR A 68 -13.85 6.01 -17.69
C THR A 68 -14.28 6.28 -19.13
N GLY A 69 -15.30 7.11 -19.41
CA GLY A 69 -15.72 7.47 -20.78
C GLY A 69 -15.59 6.30 -21.79
N ASP A 70 -14.95 6.55 -22.94
CA ASP A 70 -14.48 5.51 -23.87
C ASP A 70 -13.07 4.96 -23.54
N ASN A 71 -12.37 5.57 -22.57
CA ASN A 71 -10.96 5.32 -22.28
C ASN A 71 -10.70 5.21 -20.78
N ALA A 72 -10.28 4.03 -20.30
CA ALA A 72 -9.96 3.80 -18.88
C ALA A 72 -8.63 4.42 -18.41
N ALA A 73 -7.79 4.92 -19.33
CA ALA A 73 -6.46 5.46 -19.01
C ALA A 73 -6.46 6.66 -18.04
N PRO A 74 -7.37 7.65 -18.14
CA PRO A 74 -7.44 8.77 -17.19
C PRO A 74 -7.85 8.32 -15.79
N ALA A 75 -8.82 7.39 -15.68
CA ALA A 75 -9.21 6.80 -14.41
C ALA A 75 -8.03 6.07 -13.74
N PHE A 76 -7.32 5.23 -14.50
CA PHE A 76 -6.13 4.53 -14.00
C PHE A 76 -5.08 5.52 -13.47
N ARG A 77 -4.72 6.55 -14.25
CA ARG A 77 -3.74 7.57 -13.83
C ARG A 77 -4.19 8.30 -12.57
N HIS A 78 -5.48 8.62 -12.45
CA HIS A 78 -6.02 9.28 -11.26
C HIS A 78 -5.85 8.42 -10.01
N PHE A 79 -6.29 7.15 -10.04
CA PHE A 79 -6.20 6.27 -8.87
C PHE A 79 -4.77 5.83 -8.56
N ALA A 80 -3.92 5.67 -9.57
CA ALA A 80 -2.49 5.49 -9.41
C ALA A 80 -1.85 6.67 -8.65
N ALA A 81 -2.16 7.91 -9.06
CA ALA A 81 -1.67 9.10 -8.37
C ALA A 81 -2.23 9.20 -6.93
N LEU A 82 -3.48 8.79 -6.72
CA LEU A 82 -4.10 8.81 -5.40
C LEU A 82 -3.48 7.78 -4.45
N GLY A 83 -3.20 6.57 -4.94
CA GLY A 83 -2.45 5.56 -4.20
C GLY A 83 -1.04 6.02 -3.83
N LEU A 84 -0.39 6.80 -4.72
CA LEU A 84 0.92 7.38 -4.43
C LEU A 84 0.83 8.50 -3.39
N LYS A 85 -0.18 9.37 -3.46
CA LYS A 85 -0.41 10.41 -2.43
C LYS A 85 -0.67 9.80 -1.05
N ALA A 86 -1.30 8.64 -0.98
CA ALA A 86 -1.50 7.90 0.26
C ALA A 86 -0.20 7.42 0.91
N ALA A 87 0.93 7.46 0.20
CA ALA A 87 2.25 7.16 0.75
C ALA A 87 2.60 8.05 1.96
N LEU A 88 2.05 9.26 2.04
CA LEU A 88 2.18 10.12 3.22
C LEU A 88 1.71 9.43 4.51
N ILE A 89 0.79 8.47 4.40
CA ILE A 89 0.27 7.68 5.52
C ILE A 89 1.02 6.36 5.64
N TRP A 90 1.06 5.57 4.56
CA TRP A 90 1.57 4.19 4.65
C TRP A 90 3.09 4.08 4.62
N ALA A 91 3.83 5.01 4.00
CA ALA A 91 5.29 4.91 3.86
C ALA A 91 6.05 4.97 5.20
N PRO A 92 5.79 5.92 6.13
CA PRO A 92 6.50 5.92 7.42
C PRO A 92 6.20 4.65 8.23
N VAL A 93 4.96 4.14 8.19
CA VAL A 93 4.58 2.90 8.85
C VAL A 93 5.29 1.70 8.21
N LEU A 94 5.37 1.66 6.87
CA LEU A 94 6.08 0.62 6.15
C LEU A 94 7.57 0.58 6.54
N VAL A 95 8.22 1.73 6.61
CA VAL A 95 9.64 1.83 7.01
C VAL A 95 9.83 1.26 8.42
N LEU A 96 8.96 1.61 9.37
CA LEU A 96 8.98 1.06 10.73
C LEU A 96 8.67 -0.44 10.76
N ALA A 97 7.77 -0.92 9.90
CA ALA A 97 7.45 -2.34 9.84
C ALA A 97 8.63 -3.16 9.27
N VAL A 98 9.23 -2.72 8.17
CA VAL A 98 10.36 -3.41 7.53
C VAL A 98 11.62 -3.37 8.40
N SER A 99 11.87 -2.28 9.13
CA SER A 99 13.05 -2.17 10.01
C SER A 99 13.08 -3.20 11.14
N THR A 100 11.93 -3.77 11.50
CA THR A 100 11.82 -4.84 12.51
C THR A 100 11.94 -6.25 11.94
N ALA A 101 12.05 -6.41 10.61
CA ALA A 101 12.20 -7.72 9.96
C ALA A 101 13.47 -8.48 10.39
N PRO A 102 14.66 -7.86 10.54
CA PRO A 102 15.86 -8.58 10.95
C PRO A 102 15.76 -9.28 12.31
N GLY A 103 14.99 -8.72 13.25
CA GLY A 103 14.76 -9.33 14.56
C GLY A 103 13.90 -10.61 14.51
N ARG A 104 13.34 -10.94 13.35
CA ARG A 104 12.46 -12.11 13.12
C ARG A 104 13.14 -13.19 12.26
N TRP A 105 14.36 -12.95 11.78
CA TRP A 105 15.10 -13.87 10.93
C TRP A 105 15.58 -15.10 11.69
N LYS A 106 15.47 -16.28 11.07
CA LYS A 106 15.83 -17.58 11.69
C LYS A 106 17.22 -18.07 11.31
N THR A 107 17.71 -17.70 10.14
CA THR A 107 18.91 -18.24 9.49
C THR A 107 19.99 -17.21 9.18
N ALA A 108 19.73 -15.92 9.41
CA ALA A 108 20.62 -14.76 9.34
C ALA A 108 22.00 -15.00 8.68
N THR A 109 22.11 -14.65 7.40
CA THR A 109 23.40 -14.56 6.68
C THR A 109 23.85 -13.10 6.67
N TRP A 110 24.81 -12.74 7.53
CA TRP A 110 25.42 -11.41 7.57
C TRP A 110 26.61 -11.32 6.60
#